data_AF-A0A9D2IK89-F1
#
_entry.id   AF-A0A9D2IK89-F1
#
_cell.length_a   1.000
_cell.length_b   1.000
_cell.length_c   1.000
_cell.angle_alpha   90.00
_cell.angle_beta   90.00
_cell.angle_gamma   90.00
#
_symmetry.space_group_name_H-M   'P 1'
#
loop_
_entity.id
_entity.type
_entity.pdbx_description
1 polymer ?
#
loop_
_entity_poly.entity_id
_entity_poly.type
_entity_poly.pdbx_seq_one_letter_code
_entity_poly.pdbx_strand_id
1 'polypeptide(L)'
;MSRELKMTKEEFWHLIDEMRAACGTDMAKEEHWIVERLKTMGSEQIIGFQCIFLSYYDAADKYGLWSAASVVAGECSDDGFMDFRSWLIAQGEKNYYDVLKDPDQLSHIKMDEYCFFERMYSVGYRAYEQATKKKPYDICPDEMVKRYSAEVTKDIVYHPLIEYPMDLKETSVAFPLICRKHNVKEWPEYNSGRTSWNLNNPRIKELWEQGKREIKKQKNRNESVR
;
A
#
# COMPACT_ATOMS: atom_id res chain seq x y z
N MET A 1 -31.24 5.52 5.70
CA MET A 1 -31.33 4.52 4.60
C MET A 1 -29.96 3.90 4.42
N SER A 2 -29.84 2.59 4.65
CA SER A 2 -28.62 1.83 4.33
C SER A 2 -28.44 1.86 2.81
N ARG A 3 -27.51 2.66 2.31
CA ARG A 3 -27.03 2.49 0.93
C ARG A 3 -26.32 1.14 0.84
N GLU A 4 -26.81 0.28 -0.04
CA GLU A 4 -26.16 -0.96 -0.47
C GLU A 4 -24.84 -0.63 -1.19
N LEU A 5 -23.88 -1.56 -1.19
CA LEU A 5 -22.62 -1.39 -1.90
C LEU A 5 -22.91 -1.25 -3.40
N LYS A 6 -22.47 -0.15 -4.02
CA LYS A 6 -22.76 0.12 -5.43
C LYS A 6 -21.67 -0.38 -6.36
N MET A 7 -20.44 -0.47 -5.83
CA MET A 7 -19.32 -1.14 -6.44
C MET A 7 -18.91 -2.32 -5.55
N THR A 8 -18.59 -3.44 -6.17
CA THR A 8 -17.97 -4.62 -5.55
C THR A 8 -16.44 -4.55 -5.63
N LYS A 9 -15.72 -5.34 -4.82
CA LYS A 9 -14.25 -5.37 -4.90
C LYS A 9 -13.77 -5.95 -6.23
N GLU A 10 -14.53 -6.88 -6.81
CA GLU A 10 -14.23 -7.48 -8.10
C GLU A 10 -14.34 -6.45 -9.24
N GLU A 11 -15.39 -5.62 -9.23
CA GLU A 11 -15.52 -4.51 -10.18
C GLU A 11 -14.42 -3.45 -10.01
N PHE A 12 -14.03 -3.16 -8.76
CA PHE A 12 -12.91 -2.26 -8.48
C PHE A 12 -11.61 -2.78 -9.09
N TRP A 13 -11.23 -4.03 -8.82
CA TRP A 13 -9.99 -4.60 -9.34
C TRP A 13 -10.02 -4.77 -10.85
N HIS A 14 -11.15 -5.16 -11.43
CA HIS A 14 -11.34 -5.20 -12.88
C HIS A 14 -11.08 -3.83 -13.52
N LEU A 15 -11.57 -2.75 -12.90
CA LEU A 15 -11.34 -1.38 -13.38
C LEU A 15 -9.86 -0.98 -13.32
N ILE A 16 -9.14 -1.38 -12.26
CA ILE A 16 -7.69 -1.16 -12.15
C ILE A 16 -6.95 -1.94 -13.25
N ASP A 17 -7.34 -3.18 -13.53
CA ASP A 17 -6.71 -3.98 -14.59
C ASP A 17 -6.99 -3.41 -16.00
N GLU A 18 -8.21 -2.94 -16.27
CA GLU A 18 -8.53 -2.23 -17.51
C GLU A 18 -7.66 -0.97 -17.69
N MET A 19 -7.49 -0.18 -16.62
CA MET A 19 -6.64 1.02 -16.61
C MET A 19 -5.20 0.68 -16.98
N ARG A 20 -4.62 -0.33 -16.31
CA ARG A 20 -3.25 -0.77 -16.53
C ARG A 20 -3.03 -1.32 -17.94
N ALA A 21 -3.99 -2.09 -18.45
CA ALA A 21 -3.93 -2.61 -19.81
C ALA A 21 -3.94 -1.48 -20.86
N ALA A 22 -4.67 -0.40 -20.60
CA ALA A 22 -4.76 0.75 -21.50
C ALA A 22 -3.55 1.70 -21.40
N CYS A 23 -2.95 1.85 -20.22
CA CYS A 23 -1.97 2.90 -19.93
C CYS A 23 -0.53 2.41 -19.75
N GLY A 24 -0.33 1.12 -19.50
CA GLY A 24 0.97 0.58 -19.12
C GLY A 24 1.38 1.06 -17.72
N THR A 25 2.55 1.69 -17.62
CA THR A 25 3.11 2.25 -16.37
C THR A 25 3.10 3.79 -16.33
N ASP A 26 2.41 4.42 -17.28
CA ASP A 26 2.32 5.88 -17.38
C ASP A 26 1.25 6.40 -16.42
N MET A 27 1.67 6.82 -15.22
CA MET A 27 0.80 7.28 -14.14
C MET A 27 -0.12 8.45 -14.55
N ALA A 28 0.35 9.35 -15.42
CA ALA A 28 -0.47 10.47 -15.88
C ALA A 28 -1.60 9.99 -16.79
N LYS A 29 -1.33 8.99 -17.65
CA LYS A 29 -2.37 8.32 -18.44
C LYS A 29 -3.33 7.52 -17.56
N GLU A 30 -2.81 6.77 -16.59
CA GLU A 30 -3.63 6.00 -15.63
C GLU A 30 -4.62 6.90 -14.90
N GLU A 31 -4.14 8.01 -14.32
CA GLU A 31 -4.94 9.02 -13.65
C GLU A 31 -6.05 9.57 -14.55
N HIS A 32 -5.72 9.96 -15.78
CA HIS A 32 -6.70 10.50 -16.71
C HIS A 32 -7.73 9.45 -17.12
N TRP A 33 -7.27 8.24 -17.45
CA TRP A 33 -8.10 7.14 -17.91
C TRP A 33 -9.14 6.76 -16.86
N ILE A 34 -8.72 6.57 -15.59
CA ILE A 34 -9.64 6.11 -14.55
C ILE A 34 -10.66 7.18 -14.17
N VAL A 35 -10.28 8.46 -14.19
CA VAL A 35 -11.21 9.58 -13.97
C VAL A 35 -12.28 9.63 -15.05
N GLU A 36 -11.89 9.53 -16.33
CA GLU A 36 -12.86 9.52 -17.44
C GLU A 36 -13.77 8.29 -17.39
N ARG A 37 -13.21 7.11 -17.07
CA ARG A 37 -14.00 5.88 -16.95
C ARG A 37 -15.03 5.98 -15.82
N LEU A 38 -14.62 6.41 -14.63
CA LEU A 38 -15.50 6.57 -13.47
C LEU A 38 -16.65 7.55 -13.74
N LYS A 39 -16.41 8.64 -14.47
CA LYS A 39 -17.47 9.60 -14.86
C LYS A 39 -18.60 8.96 -15.67
N THR A 40 -18.33 7.90 -16.43
CA THR A 40 -19.35 7.17 -17.21
C THR A 40 -20.19 6.20 -16.38
N MET A 41 -19.75 5.85 -15.16
CA MET A 41 -20.39 4.83 -14.31
C MET A 41 -21.44 5.41 -13.36
N GLY A 42 -21.49 6.74 -13.21
CA GLY A 42 -22.44 7.45 -12.35
C GLY A 42 -21.96 7.64 -10.91
N SER A 43 -22.53 8.63 -10.20
CA SER A 43 -22.00 9.13 -8.92
C SER A 43 -21.97 8.09 -7.80
N GLU A 44 -22.92 7.16 -7.76
CA GLU A 44 -22.94 6.09 -6.75
C GLU A 44 -21.79 5.08 -6.94
N GLN A 45 -21.41 4.78 -8.19
CA GLN A 45 -20.25 3.95 -8.51
C GLN A 45 -18.94 4.65 -8.14
N ILE A 46 -18.84 5.95 -8.41
CA ILE A 46 -17.67 6.76 -8.04
C ILE A 46 -17.45 6.77 -6.52
N ILE A 47 -18.52 6.90 -5.75
CA ILE A 47 -18.46 6.82 -4.28
C ILE A 47 -17.98 5.42 -3.84
N GLY A 48 -18.55 4.36 -4.41
CA GLY A 48 -18.14 2.99 -4.13
C GLY A 48 -16.65 2.75 -4.42
N PHE A 49 -16.17 3.23 -5.56
CA PHE A 49 -14.75 3.20 -5.93
C PHE A 49 -13.88 3.87 -4.85
N GLN A 50 -14.20 5.11 -4.46
CA GLN A 50 -13.41 5.83 -3.47
C GLN A 50 -13.40 5.11 -2.12
N CYS A 51 -14.54 4.55 -1.69
CA CYS A 51 -14.61 3.80 -0.44
C CYS A 51 -13.78 2.51 -0.45
N ILE A 52 -13.81 1.75 -1.55
CA ILE A 52 -12.99 0.55 -1.71
C ILE A 52 -11.52 0.91 -1.76
N PHE A 53 -11.16 1.96 -2.52
CA PHE A 53 -9.79 2.46 -2.59
C PHE A 53 -9.25 2.80 -1.21
N LEU A 54 -9.99 3.60 -0.43
CA LEU A 54 -9.59 3.96 0.95
C LEU A 54 -9.50 2.73 1.86
N SER A 55 -10.38 1.74 1.67
CA SER A 55 -10.33 0.49 2.45
C SER A 55 -9.04 -0.30 2.20
N TYR A 56 -8.59 -0.42 0.96
CA TYR A 56 -7.30 -1.03 0.64
C TYR A 56 -6.13 -0.14 1.08
N TYR A 57 -6.23 1.16 0.87
CA TYR A 57 -5.22 2.12 1.28
C TYR A 57 -4.91 2.05 2.79
N ASP A 58 -5.96 2.00 3.63
CA ASP A 58 -5.83 1.85 5.08
C ASP A 58 -5.32 0.46 5.47
N ALA A 59 -5.73 -0.59 4.74
CA ALA A 59 -5.28 -1.96 4.98
C ALA A 59 -3.76 -2.13 4.72
N ALA A 60 -3.20 -1.35 3.80
CA ALA A 60 -1.77 -1.32 3.51
C ALA A 60 -0.95 -0.47 4.52
N ASP A 61 -1.58 0.18 5.51
CA ASP A 61 -0.87 0.95 6.54
C ASP A 61 -0.20 0.03 7.58
N LYS A 62 0.94 -0.53 7.19
CA LYS A 62 1.67 -1.56 7.95
C LYS A 62 3.12 -1.17 8.14
N TYR A 63 3.62 -1.35 9.36
CA TYR A 63 4.99 -1.00 9.75
C TYR A 63 6.06 -1.68 8.89
N GLY A 64 5.93 -2.98 8.63
CA GLY A 64 6.87 -3.71 7.80
C GLY A 64 6.72 -3.40 6.31
N LEU A 65 5.52 -3.00 5.86
CA LEU A 65 5.36 -2.51 4.49
C LEU A 65 6.04 -1.15 4.33
N TRP A 66 5.96 -0.26 5.33
CA TRP A 66 6.73 0.98 5.37
C TRP A 66 8.24 0.70 5.25
N SER A 67 8.75 -0.26 6.01
CA SER A 67 10.16 -0.64 5.94
C SER A 67 10.56 -1.15 4.54
N ALA A 68 9.71 -1.96 3.91
CA ALA A 68 9.93 -2.44 2.55
C ALA A 68 9.84 -1.30 1.50
N ALA A 69 8.87 -0.39 1.64
CA ALA A 69 8.74 0.79 0.81
C ALA A 69 9.97 1.71 0.93
N SER A 70 10.50 1.88 2.14
CA SER A 70 11.71 2.68 2.39
C SER A 70 12.95 2.12 1.65
N VAL A 71 13.05 0.80 1.51
CA VAL A 71 14.14 0.14 0.74
C VAL A 71 14.02 0.45 -0.75
N VAL A 72 12.78 0.45 -1.26
CA VAL A 72 12.51 0.72 -2.67
C VAL A 72 12.70 2.20 -3.02
N ALA A 73 12.23 3.08 -2.13
CA ALA A 73 12.16 4.53 -2.37
C ALA A 73 13.43 5.31 -1.95
N GLY A 74 14.35 4.70 -1.20
CA GLY A 74 15.56 5.37 -0.71
C GLY A 74 15.33 6.25 0.52
N GLU A 75 14.55 5.73 1.48
CA GLU A 75 13.86 6.40 2.61
C GLU A 75 12.44 6.88 2.29
N CYS A 76 11.51 6.55 3.17
CA CYS A 76 10.10 6.94 3.06
C CYS A 76 9.78 7.98 4.15
N SER A 77 9.23 9.11 3.76
CA SER A 77 8.49 10.01 4.67
C SER A 77 7.05 9.54 4.81
N ASP A 78 6.26 10.19 5.68
CA ASP A 78 4.82 9.92 5.79
C ASP A 78 4.16 10.10 4.41
N ASP A 79 4.42 11.23 3.75
CA ASP A 79 3.92 11.51 2.39
C ASP A 79 4.39 10.46 1.37
N GLY A 80 5.67 10.06 1.43
CA GLY A 80 6.20 9.02 0.55
C GLY A 80 5.48 7.67 0.73
N PHE A 81 5.11 7.33 1.96
CA PHE A 81 4.40 6.08 2.23
C PHE A 81 2.92 6.16 1.85
N MET A 82 2.30 7.33 1.96
CA MET A 82 0.97 7.60 1.41
C MET A 82 0.97 7.35 -0.11
N ASP A 83 1.94 7.92 -0.80
CA ASP A 83 2.07 7.78 -2.25
C ASP A 83 2.39 6.34 -2.68
N PHE A 84 3.23 5.64 -1.90
CA PHE A 84 3.55 4.22 -2.12
C PHE A 84 2.31 3.32 -2.03
N ARG A 85 1.44 3.52 -1.03
CA ARG A 85 0.22 2.72 -0.89
C ARG A 85 -0.73 2.93 -2.06
N SER A 86 -0.85 4.18 -2.53
CA SER A 86 -1.62 4.53 -3.72
C SER A 86 -1.04 3.86 -4.98
N TRP A 87 0.28 3.88 -5.12
CA TRP A 87 1.00 3.18 -6.19
C TRP A 87 0.80 1.66 -6.13
N LEU A 88 0.85 1.05 -4.95
CA LEU A 88 0.71 -0.39 -4.77
C LEU A 88 -0.68 -0.87 -5.21
N ILE A 89 -1.74 -0.11 -4.92
CA ILE A 89 -3.09 -0.40 -5.42
C ILE A 89 -3.12 -0.31 -6.95
N ALA A 90 -2.48 0.70 -7.54
CA ALA A 90 -2.37 0.82 -9.00
C ALA A 90 -1.57 -0.33 -9.65
N GLN A 91 -0.81 -1.12 -8.87
CA GLN A 91 -0.15 -2.34 -9.36
C GLN A 91 -1.11 -3.54 -9.51
N GLY A 92 -2.42 -3.34 -9.30
CA GLY A 92 -3.47 -4.34 -9.49
C GLY A 92 -3.53 -5.40 -8.38
N GLU A 93 -4.62 -6.16 -8.40
CA GLU A 93 -5.02 -7.05 -7.30
C GLU A 93 -3.91 -8.03 -6.92
N LYS A 94 -3.42 -8.80 -7.89
CA LYS A 94 -2.42 -9.84 -7.63
C LYS A 94 -1.18 -9.29 -6.93
N ASN A 95 -0.60 -8.20 -7.44
CA ASN A 95 0.61 -7.62 -6.86
C ASN A 95 0.34 -7.02 -5.47
N TYR A 96 -0.81 -6.36 -5.30
CA TYR A 96 -1.22 -5.81 -4.01
C TYR A 96 -1.28 -6.90 -2.93
N TYR A 97 -1.97 -8.01 -3.20
CA TYR A 97 -2.10 -9.12 -2.26
C TYR A 97 -0.77 -9.85 -2.03
N ASP A 98 -0.01 -10.11 -3.10
CA ASP A 98 1.27 -10.81 -3.00
C ASP A 98 2.29 -10.02 -2.17
N VAL A 99 2.33 -8.69 -2.31
CA VAL A 99 3.22 -7.81 -1.52
C VAL A 99 2.82 -7.77 -0.05
N LEU A 100 1.54 -7.72 0.28
CA LEU A 100 1.10 -7.75 1.69
C LEU A 100 1.40 -9.09 2.36
N LYS A 101 1.30 -10.18 1.58
CA LYS A 101 1.65 -11.54 2.04
C LYS A 101 3.15 -11.76 2.15
N ASP A 102 3.91 -11.14 1.28
CA ASP A 102 5.37 -11.25 1.19
C ASP A 102 5.96 -9.95 0.60
N PRO A 103 6.44 -9.01 1.43
CA PRO A 103 7.01 -7.76 0.93
C PRO A 103 8.23 -7.93 0.02
N ASP A 104 8.89 -9.10 0.02
CA ASP A 104 9.98 -9.39 -0.93
C ASP A 104 9.51 -9.43 -2.40
N GLN A 105 8.20 -9.57 -2.65
CA GLN A 105 7.62 -9.53 -3.99
C GLN A 105 7.85 -8.20 -4.71
N LEU A 106 8.09 -7.10 -3.97
CA LEU A 106 8.51 -5.82 -4.55
C LEU A 106 9.79 -5.94 -5.38
N SER A 107 10.63 -6.95 -5.13
CA SER A 107 11.85 -7.20 -5.92
C SER A 107 11.54 -7.64 -7.36
N HIS A 108 10.33 -8.14 -7.63
CA HIS A 108 9.90 -8.62 -8.95
C HIS A 108 9.05 -7.61 -9.71
N ILE A 109 8.58 -6.54 -9.05
CA ILE A 109 7.81 -5.48 -9.70
C ILE A 109 8.78 -4.50 -10.38
N LYS A 110 8.50 -4.17 -11.64
CA LYS A 110 9.25 -3.17 -12.40
C LYS A 110 8.84 -1.78 -11.90
N MET A 111 9.83 -0.95 -11.57
CA MET A 111 9.65 0.39 -11.03
C MET A 111 10.29 1.37 -12.01
N ASP A 112 9.49 2.21 -12.67
CA ASP A 112 9.96 2.92 -13.85
C ASP A 112 10.57 4.29 -13.56
N GLU A 113 10.31 4.93 -12.42
CA GLU A 113 11.18 6.00 -11.91
C GLU A 113 10.85 6.44 -10.47
N TYR A 114 9.59 6.35 -10.02
CA TYR A 114 9.19 6.63 -8.64
C TYR A 114 7.98 5.78 -8.25
N CYS A 115 7.98 5.17 -7.06
CA CYS A 115 6.82 4.45 -6.52
C CYS A 115 5.80 5.41 -5.87
N PHE A 116 5.76 6.65 -6.34
CA PHE A 116 5.01 7.72 -5.71
C PHE A 116 3.85 8.13 -6.61
N PHE A 117 2.62 7.71 -6.25
CA PHE A 117 1.43 8.01 -7.04
C PHE A 117 0.36 8.72 -6.20
N GLU A 118 0.71 9.86 -5.62
CA GLU A 118 -0.19 10.74 -4.84
C GLU A 118 -1.56 10.91 -5.52
N ARG A 119 -1.53 11.18 -6.83
CA ARG A 119 -2.73 11.54 -7.59
C ARG A 119 -3.76 10.43 -7.64
N MET A 120 -3.34 9.17 -7.54
CA MET A 120 -4.23 8.01 -7.54
C MET A 120 -5.19 8.04 -6.33
N TYR A 121 -4.73 8.55 -5.18
CA TYR A 121 -5.57 8.73 -3.99
C TYR A 121 -6.82 9.60 -4.27
N SER A 122 -6.68 10.56 -5.18
CA SER A 122 -7.67 11.60 -5.45
C SER A 122 -8.65 11.31 -6.60
N VAL A 123 -8.49 10.21 -7.33
CA VAL A 123 -9.19 10.01 -8.62
C VAL A 123 -10.70 9.88 -8.47
N GLY A 124 -11.19 9.22 -7.41
CA GLY A 124 -12.63 9.12 -7.14
C GLY A 124 -13.24 10.48 -6.78
N TYR A 125 -12.56 11.25 -5.91
CA TYR A 125 -12.97 12.62 -5.58
C TYR A 125 -13.05 13.52 -6.82
N ARG A 126 -12.04 13.45 -7.70
CA ARG A 126 -11.98 14.25 -8.94
C ARG A 126 -13.04 13.82 -9.94
N ALA A 127 -13.25 12.52 -10.13
CA ALA A 127 -14.32 12.02 -10.99
C ALA A 127 -15.70 12.48 -10.48
N TYR A 128 -15.92 12.45 -9.16
CA TYR A 128 -17.17 12.89 -8.55
C TYR A 128 -17.43 14.38 -8.78
N GLU A 129 -16.44 15.22 -8.51
CA GLU A 129 -16.54 16.67 -8.71
C GLU A 129 -16.82 17.00 -10.18
N GLN A 130 -16.12 16.35 -11.11
CA GLN A 130 -16.31 16.58 -12.54
C GLN A 130 -17.69 16.13 -13.04
N ALA A 131 -18.18 14.96 -12.57
CA ALA A 131 -19.45 14.37 -12.99
C ALA A 131 -20.66 15.11 -12.41
N THR A 132 -20.57 15.58 -11.16
CA THR A 132 -21.72 16.14 -10.43
C THR A 132 -21.70 17.66 -10.31
N LYS A 133 -20.56 18.28 -10.58
CA LYS A 133 -20.26 19.71 -10.28
C LYS A 133 -20.38 20.08 -8.81
N LYS A 134 -20.40 19.09 -7.90
CA LYS A 134 -20.44 19.29 -6.46
C LYS A 134 -19.05 19.07 -5.87
N LYS A 135 -18.74 19.77 -4.78
CA LYS A 135 -17.50 19.54 -4.05
C LYS A 135 -17.47 18.11 -3.49
N PRO A 136 -16.32 17.42 -3.54
CA PRO A 136 -16.25 16.01 -3.21
C PRO A 136 -16.01 15.76 -1.71
N TYR A 137 -16.28 16.74 -0.85
CA TYR A 137 -16.09 16.62 0.60
C TYR A 137 -16.92 15.46 1.15
N ASP A 138 -16.22 14.54 1.83
CA ASP A 138 -16.80 13.39 2.54
C ASP A 138 -17.73 12.52 1.69
N ILE A 139 -17.47 12.40 0.38
CA ILE A 139 -18.25 11.47 -0.46
C ILE A 139 -18.13 10.03 0.03
N CYS A 140 -17.03 9.70 0.73
CA CYS A 140 -16.85 8.47 1.49
C CYS A 140 -16.39 8.79 2.93
N PRO A 141 -17.32 8.97 3.88
CA PRO A 141 -16.96 9.19 5.28
C PRO A 141 -16.44 7.89 5.93
N ASP A 142 -15.69 8.01 7.02
CA ASP A 142 -15.04 6.90 7.73
C ASP A 142 -15.97 5.72 8.05
N GLU A 143 -17.24 5.98 8.38
CA GLU A 143 -18.23 4.93 8.65
C GLU A 143 -18.49 4.06 7.42
N MET A 144 -18.50 4.66 6.22
CA MET A 144 -18.60 3.92 4.98
C MET A 144 -17.31 3.14 4.73
N VAL A 145 -16.13 3.74 4.87
CA VAL A 145 -14.85 3.03 4.72
C VAL A 145 -14.80 1.80 5.63
N LYS A 146 -15.15 1.94 6.92
CA LYS A 146 -15.22 0.82 7.87
C LYS A 146 -16.16 -0.29 7.41
N ARG A 147 -17.30 0.06 6.83
CA ARG A 147 -18.27 -0.91 6.30
C ARG A 147 -17.73 -1.67 5.09
N TYR A 148 -17.06 -0.97 4.17
CA TYR A 148 -16.44 -1.59 3.00
C TYR A 148 -15.23 -2.46 3.40
N SER A 149 -14.39 -1.96 4.31
CA SER A 149 -13.15 -2.58 4.73
C SER A 149 -13.35 -4.02 5.23
N ALA A 150 -14.40 -4.30 6.02
CA ALA A 150 -14.67 -5.65 6.52
C ALA A 150 -14.85 -6.70 5.41
N GLU A 151 -15.44 -6.33 4.28
CA GLU A 151 -15.68 -7.24 3.15
C GLU A 151 -14.50 -7.24 2.16
N VAL A 152 -13.95 -6.05 1.90
CA VAL A 152 -12.89 -5.81 0.92
C VAL A 152 -11.55 -6.40 1.35
N THR A 153 -11.26 -6.39 2.65
CA THR A 153 -9.95 -6.78 3.19
C THR A 153 -9.91 -8.20 3.75
N LYS A 154 -11.04 -8.93 3.77
CA LYS A 154 -11.16 -10.24 4.43
C LYS A 154 -10.23 -11.31 3.88
N ASP A 155 -9.86 -11.21 2.60
CA ASP A 155 -9.01 -12.19 1.92
C ASP A 155 -7.53 -11.81 1.99
N ILE A 156 -7.18 -10.66 2.60
CA ILE A 156 -5.80 -10.24 2.72
C ILE A 156 -5.09 -11.14 3.72
N VAL A 157 -4.02 -11.78 3.26
CA VAL A 157 -3.09 -12.53 4.11
C VAL A 157 -1.86 -11.67 4.29
N TYR A 158 -1.54 -11.34 5.55
CA TYR A 158 -0.38 -10.51 5.88
C TYR A 158 0.85 -11.36 6.21
N HIS A 159 2.03 -10.91 5.78
CA HIS A 159 3.29 -11.46 6.27
C HIS A 159 3.35 -11.30 7.80
N PRO A 160 3.76 -12.31 8.58
CA PRO A 160 3.76 -12.24 10.05
C PRO A 160 4.58 -11.07 10.62
N LEU A 161 5.65 -10.68 9.91
CA LEU A 161 6.50 -9.56 10.31
C LEU A 161 6.01 -8.18 9.85
N ILE A 162 4.97 -8.10 9.00
CA ILE A 162 4.53 -6.81 8.43
C ILE A 162 3.91 -5.88 9.47
N GLU A 163 3.50 -6.41 10.62
CA GLU A 163 2.89 -5.65 11.71
C GLU A 163 3.92 -4.98 12.65
N TYR A 164 5.22 -5.20 12.45
CA TYR A 164 6.25 -4.71 13.36
C TYR A 164 7.10 -3.60 12.74
N PRO A 165 7.41 -2.52 13.49
CA PRO A 165 8.41 -1.54 13.08
C PRO A 165 9.80 -2.18 13.08
N MET A 166 10.60 -1.83 12.07
CA MET A 166 11.92 -2.40 11.84
C MET A 166 12.90 -1.33 11.34
N ASP A 167 14.16 -1.44 11.76
CA ASP A 167 15.28 -0.73 11.14
C ASP A 167 15.77 -1.42 9.85
N LEU A 168 16.75 -0.84 9.16
CA LEU A 168 17.29 -1.41 7.92
C LEU A 168 17.97 -2.78 8.09
N LYS A 169 18.58 -3.06 9.26
CA LYS A 169 19.21 -4.37 9.52
C LYS A 169 18.15 -5.44 9.70
N GLU A 170 17.16 -5.15 10.53
CA GLU A 170 15.99 -5.97 10.79
C GLU A 170 15.21 -6.23 9.49
N THR A 171 14.99 -5.18 8.68
CA THR A 171 14.38 -5.27 7.34
C THR A 171 15.19 -6.19 6.42
N SER A 172 16.53 -6.11 6.43
CA SER A 172 17.38 -6.99 5.59
C SER A 172 17.35 -8.47 5.99
N VAL A 173 16.87 -8.78 7.19
CA VAL A 173 16.62 -10.16 7.66
C VAL A 173 15.19 -10.57 7.36
N ALA A 174 14.23 -9.66 7.52
CA ALA A 174 12.81 -9.90 7.26
C ALA A 174 12.52 -10.09 5.77
N PHE A 175 13.05 -9.20 4.92
CA PHE A 175 12.78 -9.10 3.47
C PHE A 175 14.13 -9.07 2.69
N PRO A 176 14.86 -10.19 2.66
CA PRO A 176 16.22 -10.23 2.12
C PRO A 176 16.34 -10.04 0.60
N LEU A 177 15.31 -10.36 -0.20
CA LEU A 177 15.39 -10.24 -1.66
C LEU A 177 15.34 -8.77 -2.11
N ILE A 178 14.41 -7.98 -1.56
CA ILE A 178 14.33 -6.54 -1.87
C ILE A 178 15.58 -5.81 -1.39
N CYS A 179 16.06 -6.12 -0.19
CA CYS A 179 17.27 -5.47 0.34
C CYS A 179 18.52 -5.82 -0.47
N ARG A 180 18.58 -7.03 -1.04
CA ARG A 180 19.69 -7.42 -1.94
C ARG A 180 19.60 -6.70 -3.27
N LYS A 181 18.41 -6.61 -3.87
CA LYS A 181 18.20 -5.90 -5.15
C LYS A 181 18.65 -4.44 -5.07
N HIS A 182 18.46 -3.79 -3.93
CA HIS A 182 18.80 -2.37 -3.71
C HIS A 182 20.15 -2.15 -3.00
N ASN A 183 20.96 -3.19 -2.80
CA ASN A 183 22.27 -3.12 -2.12
C ASN A 183 22.22 -2.41 -0.75
N VAL A 184 21.16 -2.64 0.04
CA VAL A 184 20.89 -1.91 1.30
C VAL A 184 22.05 -1.97 2.29
N LYS A 185 22.88 -3.02 2.25
CA LYS A 185 24.05 -3.17 3.14
C LYS A 185 25.14 -2.13 2.89
N GLU A 186 25.15 -1.51 1.71
CA GLU A 186 26.11 -0.48 1.31
C GLU A 186 25.63 0.94 1.68
N TRP A 187 24.37 1.08 2.11
CA TRP A 187 23.82 2.38 2.50
C TRP A 187 24.51 2.90 3.78
N PRO A 188 24.83 4.20 3.86
CA PRO A 188 25.43 4.80 5.06
C PRO A 188 24.64 4.53 6.34
N GLU A 189 23.32 4.46 6.22
CA GLU A 189 22.37 4.30 7.32
C GLU A 189 22.36 2.86 7.86
N TYR A 190 22.79 1.86 7.07
CA TYR A 190 22.66 0.44 7.40
C TYR A 190 23.28 0.09 8.75
N ASN A 191 24.42 0.68 9.10
CA ASN A 191 25.12 0.44 10.37
C ASN A 191 24.96 1.57 11.39
N SER A 192 24.14 2.58 11.08
CA SER A 192 24.01 3.78 11.93
C SER A 192 23.29 3.51 13.26
N GLY A 193 22.49 2.44 13.34
CA GLY A 193 21.59 2.18 14.48
C GLY A 193 20.43 3.16 14.58
N ARG A 194 20.24 4.03 13.56
CA ARG A 194 19.11 4.94 13.49
C ARG A 194 17.84 4.20 13.06
N THR A 195 16.72 4.73 13.49
CA THR A 195 15.38 4.28 13.11
C THR A 195 14.49 5.50 12.86
N SER A 196 13.59 5.38 11.88
CA SER A 196 12.52 6.38 11.64
C SER A 196 11.43 6.34 12.71
N TRP A 197 11.41 5.30 13.55
CA TRP A 197 10.33 5.06 14.50
C TRP A 197 10.58 5.74 15.85
N ASN A 198 9.56 6.44 16.36
CA ASN A 198 9.63 7.13 17.65
C ASN A 198 9.58 6.15 18.84
N LEU A 199 10.75 5.69 19.28
CA LEU A 199 10.89 4.76 20.42
C LEU A 199 10.59 5.38 21.80
N ASN A 200 10.33 6.69 21.88
CA ASN A 200 9.81 7.30 23.11
C ASN A 200 8.31 7.02 23.28
N ASN A 201 7.61 6.64 22.22
CA ASN A 201 6.24 6.14 22.32
C ASN A 201 6.25 4.70 22.88
N PRO A 202 5.63 4.43 24.04
CA PRO A 202 5.67 3.11 24.67
C PRO A 202 5.13 1.98 23.79
N ARG A 203 4.08 2.26 23.01
CA ARG A 203 3.46 1.26 22.12
C ARG A 203 4.39 0.89 20.98
N ILE A 204 5.02 1.88 20.35
CA ILE A 204 5.97 1.64 19.25
C ILE A 204 7.19 0.89 19.76
N LYS A 205 7.71 1.28 20.93
CA LYS A 205 8.82 0.58 21.58
C LYS A 205 8.49 -0.88 21.89
N GLU A 206 7.29 -1.16 22.40
CA GLU A 206 6.85 -2.52 22.68
C GLU A 206 6.77 -3.36 21.40
N LEU A 207 6.13 -2.84 20.35
CA LEU A 207 6.03 -3.51 19.05
C LEU A 207 7.41 -3.75 18.43
N TRP A 208 8.33 -2.79 18.55
CA TRP A 208 9.71 -2.95 18.11
C TRP A 208 10.39 -4.15 18.78
N GLU A 209 10.32 -4.21 20.11
CA GLU A 209 10.96 -5.30 20.86
C GLU A 209 10.31 -6.66 20.58
N GLN A 210 9.00 -6.69 20.31
CA GLN A 210 8.31 -7.89 19.81
C GLN A 210 8.82 -8.29 18.43
N GLY A 211 8.86 -7.36 17.48
CA GLY A 211 9.36 -7.57 16.13
C GLY A 211 10.78 -8.13 16.10
N LYS A 212 11.68 -7.54 16.89
CA LYS A 212 13.05 -8.05 17.09
C LYS A 212 13.10 -9.54 17.45
N ARG A 213 12.23 -9.98 18.35
CA ARG A 213 12.18 -11.39 18.78
C ARG A 213 11.70 -12.29 17.65
N GLU A 214 10.66 -11.88 16.92
CA GLU A 214 10.14 -12.65 15.78
C GLU A 214 11.11 -12.71 14.61
N ILE A 215 11.79 -11.61 14.30
CA ILE A 215 12.85 -11.55 13.28
C ILE A 215 14.01 -12.46 13.65
N LYS A 216 14.42 -12.48 14.92
CA LYS A 216 15.45 -13.41 15.41
C LYS A 216 15.03 -14.87 15.23
N LYS A 217 13.76 -15.21 15.52
CA LYS A 217 13.23 -16.56 15.27
C LYS A 217 13.26 -16.92 13.79
N GLN A 218 12.86 -16.00 12.91
CA GLN A 218 12.94 -16.19 11.45
C GLN A 218 14.39 -16.45 11.01
N LYS A 219 15.33 -15.62 11.47
CA LYS A 219 16.77 -15.80 11.16
C LYS A 219 17.26 -17.19 11.54
N ASN A 220 16.98 -17.62 12.77
CA ASN A 220 17.40 -18.93 13.24
C ASN A 220 16.78 -20.07 12.42
N ARG A 221 15.48 -19.97 12.07
CA ARG A 221 14.81 -20.95 11.20
C ARG A 221 15.49 -21.04 9.83
N ASN A 222 15.84 -19.90 9.22
CA ASN A 222 16.49 -19.85 7.92
C ASN A 222 17.92 -20.42 7.95
N GLU A 223 18.63 -20.31 9.07
CA GLU A 223 19.95 -20.89 9.28
C GLU A 223 19.91 -22.40 9.55
N SER A 224 18.85 -22.92 10.19
CA SER A 224 18.69 -24.36 10.46
C SER A 224 18.25 -25.20 9.25
N VAL A 225 17.82 -24.56 8.15
CA VAL A 225 17.36 -25.22 6.92
C VAL A 225 18.46 -25.22 5.83
N ARG A 226 19.59 -24.57 6.10
CA ARG A 226 20.80 -24.55 5.24
C ARG A 226 21.82 -25.57 5.70
#